data_AF-A0A7C9LL64-F1
#
_entry.id   AF-A0A7C9LL64-F1
#
_cell.length_a   1.000
_cell.length_b   1.000
_cell.length_c   1.000
_cell.angle_alpha   90.00
_cell.angle_beta   90.00
_cell.angle_gamma   90.00
#
_symmetry.space_group_name_H-M   'P 1'
#
loop_
_entity.id
_entity.type
_entity.pdbx_description
1 polymer ?
#
loop_
_entity_poly.entity_id
_entity_poly.type
_entity_poly.pdbx_seq_one_letter_code
_entity_poly.pdbx_strand_id
1 'polypeptide(L)' 'MSPTEYEYLFILDALERKEPIFPFIVQALSESGLVDVSAEGICLTPAGESLMQQVAEKEGDPAH' A
#
# COMPACT_ATOMS: atom_id res chain seq x y z
N MET A 1 -4.40 5.60 19.98
CA MET A 1 -4.15 5.71 18.54
C MET A 1 -4.12 4.32 17.95
N SER A 2 -4.82 4.09 16.85
CA SER A 2 -4.77 2.82 16.15
C SER A 2 -3.42 2.68 15.41
N PRO A 3 -2.96 1.45 15.11
CA PRO A 3 -1.73 1.23 14.34
C PRO A 3 -1.73 2.01 13.01
N THR A 4 -2.89 2.11 12.38
CA THR A 4 -3.11 2.87 11.15
C THR A 4 -2.87 4.37 11.28
N GLU A 5 -3.22 5.00 12.42
CA GLU A 5 -2.99 6.44 12.61
C GLU A 5 -1.51 6.81 12.65
N TYR A 6 -0.65 5.91 13.17
CA TYR A 6 0.80 6.12 13.17
C TYR A 6 1.41 6.04 11.78
N GLU A 7 0.97 5.09 10.96
CA GLU A 7 1.43 4.93 9.58
C GLU A 7 1.05 6.16 8.72
N TYR A 8 -0.15 6.72 8.91
CA TYR A 8 -0.56 7.94 8.23
C TYR A 8 0.31 9.15 8.61
N LEU A 9 0.62 9.34 9.90
CA LEU A 9 1.47 10.44 10.35
C LEU A 9 2.91 10.31 9.83
N PHE A 10 3.44 9.09 9.75
CA PHE A 10 4.75 8.82 9.16
C PHE A 10 4.80 9.19 7.67
N ILE A 11 3.77 8.82 6.90
CA ILE A 11 3.66 9.18 5.47
C ILE A 11 3.60 10.70 5.31
N LEU A 12 2.83 11.40 6.14
CA LEU A 12 2.70 12.86 6.07
C LEU A 12 4.00 13.60 6.40
N ASP A 13 4.73 13.19 7.45
CA ASP A 13 6.02 13.79 7.82
C ASP A 13 7.08 13.53 6.72
N ALA A 14 7.12 12.33 6.15
CA ALA A 14 8.04 12.00 5.08
C ALA A 14 7.72 12.76 3.76
N LEU A 15 6.43 13.01 3.47
CA LEU A 15 6.01 13.89 2.36
C LEU A 15 6.44 15.35 2.59
N GLU A 16 6.27 15.87 3.81
CA GLU A 16 6.71 17.22 4.20
C GLU A 16 8.23 17.39 4.02
N ARG A 17 8.99 16.36 4.38
CA ARG A 17 10.46 16.32 4.26
C ARG A 17 10.96 16.00 2.86
N LYS A 18 10.07 15.70 1.91
CA LYS A 18 10.39 15.23 0.54
C LYS A 18 11.27 13.99 0.53
N GLU A 19 11.12 13.15 1.54
CA GLU A 19 11.83 11.88 1.61
C GLU A 19 11.24 10.87 0.61
N PRO A 20 12.06 9.96 0.06
CA PRO A 20 11.56 8.89 -0.77
C PRO A 20 10.74 7.92 0.09
N ILE A 21 9.41 8.10 0.11
CA ILE A 21 8.46 7.22 0.82
C ILE A 21 8.18 5.93 0.07
N PHE A 22 8.42 5.91 -1.23
CA PHE A 22 8.10 4.77 -2.09
C PHE A 22 8.76 3.46 -1.63
N PRO A 23 10.05 3.42 -1.23
CA PRO A 23 10.66 2.21 -0.68
C PRO A 23 9.99 1.71 0.59
N PHE A 24 9.57 2.61 1.50
CA PHE A 24 8.88 2.23 2.74
C PHE A 24 7.51 1.62 2.47
N ILE A 25 6.76 2.20 1.52
CA ILE A 25 5.46 1.68 1.11
C ILE A 25 5.63 0.29 0.49
N VAL A 26 6.59 0.13 -0.42
CA VAL A 26 6.86 -1.16 -1.08
C VAL A 26 7.28 -2.22 -0.05
N GLN A 27 8.10 -1.85 0.93
CA GLN A 27 8.48 -2.75 2.01
C GLN A 27 7.27 -3.18 2.84
N ALA A 28 6.42 -2.24 3.28
CA ALA A 28 5.22 -2.56 4.05
C ALA A 28 4.23 -3.46 3.27
N LEU A 29 4.08 -3.21 1.96
CA LEU A 29 3.26 -4.05 1.08
C LEU A 29 3.86 -5.46 0.90
N SER A 30 5.19 -5.57 0.92
CA SER A 30 5.88 -6.86 0.82
C SER A 30 5.78 -7.65 2.13
N GLU A 31 5.97 -6.99 3.26
CA GLU A 31 5.82 -7.60 4.60
C GLU A 31 4.39 -8.06 4.88
N SER A 32 3.39 -7.38 4.30
CA SER A 32 1.98 -7.81 4.33
C SER A 32 1.64 -8.89 3.30
N GLY A 33 2.59 -9.30 2.47
CA GLY A 33 2.43 -10.36 1.47
C GLY A 33 1.57 -9.97 0.27
N LEU A 34 1.33 -8.66 0.05
CA LEU A 34 0.52 -8.16 -1.05
C LEU A 34 1.35 -7.97 -2.34
N VAL A 35 2.65 -7.72 -2.21
CA VAL A 35 3.57 -7.63 -3.34
C VAL A 35 4.79 -8.51 -3.15
N ASP A 36 5.34 -8.99 -4.26
CA ASP A 36 6.65 -9.62 -4.34
C ASP A 36 7.63 -8.66 -5.00
N VAL A 37 8.85 -8.56 -4.44
CA VAL A 37 9.87 -7.61 -4.88
C VAL A 37 11.07 -8.42 -5.39
N SER A 38 11.30 -8.36 -6.70
CA SER A 38 12.44 -9.03 -7.35
C SER A 38 13.40 -8.02 -7.97
N ALA A 39 14.54 -8.50 -8.47
CA ALA A 39 15.47 -7.67 -9.24
C ALA A 39 14.85 -7.12 -10.55
N GLU A 40 13.75 -7.70 -11.02
CA GLU A 40 13.07 -7.34 -12.26
C GLU A 40 11.94 -6.32 -12.03
N GLY A 41 11.49 -6.13 -10.78
CA GLY A 41 10.45 -5.16 -10.44
C GLY A 41 9.60 -5.56 -9.23
N ILE A 42 8.43 -4.93 -9.13
CA ILE A 42 7.43 -5.19 -8.10
C ILE A 42 6.21 -5.83 -8.78
N CYS A 43 5.80 -6.99 -8.29
CA CYS A 43 4.65 -7.73 -8.80
C CYS A 43 3.60 -7.91 -7.69
N LEU A 44 2.32 -7.94 -8.05
CA LEU A 44 1.27 -8.31 -7.09
C LEU A 44 1.32 -9.80 -6.80
N THR A 45 1.09 -10.18 -5.55
CA THR A 45 0.80 -11.57 -5.20
C THR A 45 -0.68 -11.88 -5.50
N PRO A 46 -1.11 -13.15 -5.51
CA PRO A 46 -2.53 -13.48 -5.63
C PRO A 46 -3.42 -12.82 -4.56
N ALA A 47 -2.87 -12.59 -3.36
CA ALA A 47 -3.55 -11.87 -2.29
C ALA A 47 -3.67 -10.36 -2.61
N GLY A 48 -2.60 -9.76 -3.15
CA GLY A 48 -2.62 -8.38 -3.65
C GLY A 48 -3.60 -8.17 -4.80
N GLU A 49 -3.64 -9.08 -5.76
CA GLU A 49 -4.60 -9.04 -6.88
C GLU A 49 -6.05 -9.13 -6.39
N SER A 50 -6.32 -10.04 -5.46
CA SER A 50 -7.66 -10.21 -4.87
C SER A 50 -8.10 -8.95 -4.11
N LEU A 51 -7.19 -8.34 -3.33
CA LEU A 51 -7.47 -7.10 -2.61
C LEU A 51 -7.74 -5.95 -3.59
N MET A 52 -6.97 -5.85 -4.68
CA MET A 52 -7.17 -4.84 -5.71
C MET A 52 -8.53 -4.97 -6.39
N GLN A 53 -8.97 -6.20 -6.68
CA GLN A 53 -10.31 -6.47 -7.21
C GLN A 53 -11.41 -6.05 -6.22
N GLN A 54 -11.27 -6.38 -4.93
CA GLN A 54 -12.24 -5.96 -3.90
C GLN A 54 -12.32 -4.45 -3.76
N VAL A 55 -11.19 -3.74 -3.83
CA VAL A 55 -11.17 -2.27 -3.80
C VAL A 55 -11.86 -1.71 -5.04
N ALA A 56 -11.58 -2.25 -6.23
CA ALA A 56 -12.21 -1.82 -7.47
C ALA A 56 -13.72 -2.06 -7.50
N GLU A 57 -14.18 -3.19 -6.96
CA GLU A 57 -15.62 -3.50 -6.81
C GLU A 57 -16.29 -2.55 -5.82
N LYS A 58 -15.59 -2.17 -4.75
CA LYS A 58 -16.11 -1.24 -3.73
C LYS A 58 -16.13 0.22 -4.20
N GLU A 59 -15.17 0.65 -5.01
CA GLU A 59 -15.18 1.98 -5.63
C GLU A 59 -16.12 2.06 -6.84
N GLY A 60 -16.43 0.92 -7.47
CA GLY A 60 -17.39 0.79 -8.55
C GLY A 60 -18.86 0.77 -8.13
N ASP A 61 -19.16 0.86 -6.83
CA ASP A 61 -20.52 1.00 -6.30
C ASP A 61 -20.80 2.48 -5.97
N PRO A 62 -21.33 3.30 -6.91
CA PRO A 62 -21.70 4.69 -6.67
C PRO A 62 -22.97 4.84 -5.81
N ALA A 63 -23.43 3.80 -5.12
CA ALA A 63 -24.62 3.82 -4.27
C ALA A 63 -24.27 3.82 -2.77
N HIS A 64 -23.45 4.76 -2.31
CA HIS A 64 -23.55 5.37 -0.98
C HIS A 64 -23.32 6.89 -1.08
#